data_AF-A0A377H4W0-F1
#
_entry.id   AF-A0A377H4W0-F1
#
_cell.length_a   1.000
_cell.length_b   1.000
_cell.length_c   1.000
_cell.angle_alpha   90.00
_cell.angle_beta   90.00
_cell.angle_gamma   90.00
#
_symmetry.space_group_name_H-M   'P 1'
#
loop_
_entity.id
_entity.type
_entity.pdbx_description
1 polymer ?
#
loop_
_entity_poly.entity_id
_entity_poly.type
_entity_poly.pdbx_seq_one_letter_code
_entity_poly.pdbx_strand_id
1 'polypeptide(L)' 'MYHYINLKPDTRKLLIQTWQSKKQEKIIHPFLNEEVTIGLLPYIQAMLLARHLRGDLIEYPPFLMR' A
#
# COMPACT_ATOMS: atom_id res chain seq x y z
N MET A 1 37.07 4.43 2.56
CA MET A 1 36.44 4.15 1.25
C MET A 1 35.08 3.56 1.51
N TYR A 2 33.98 4.28 1.25
CA TYR A 2 32.63 3.73 1.43
C TYR A 2 32.30 2.84 0.23
N HIS A 3 31.92 1.59 0.47
CA HIS A 3 31.34 0.73 -0.56
C HIS A 3 29.84 0.93 -0.55
N TYR A 4 29.30 1.53 -1.62
CA TYR A 4 27.87 1.61 -1.83
C TYR A 4 27.38 0.32 -2.50
N ILE A 5 26.25 -0.20 -2.04
CA ILE A 5 25.59 -1.35 -2.64
C ILE A 5 24.41 -0.81 -3.45
N ASN A 6 24.44 -1.03 -4.77
CA ASN A 6 23.39 -0.58 -5.69
C ASN A 6 22.73 -1.76 -6.40
N LEU A 7 21.44 -1.59 -6.72
CA LEU A 7 20.75 -2.46 -7.67
C LEU A 7 21.34 -2.30 -9.07
N LYS A 8 21.48 -3.41 -9.81
CA LYS A 8 21.82 -3.36 -11.24
C LYS A 8 20.73 -2.59 -12.01
N PRO A 9 21.07 -1.84 -13.07
CA PRO A 9 20.11 -1.03 -13.82
C PRO A 9 18.86 -1.81 -14.28
N ASP A 10 19.04 -3.02 -14.82
CA ASP A 10 17.94 -3.86 -15.29
C ASP A 10 17.07 -4.37 -14.13
N THR A 11 17.70 -4.76 -13.02
CA THR A 11 16.98 -5.18 -11.81
C THR A 11 16.13 -4.04 -11.25
N ARG A 12 16.67 -2.82 -11.23
CA ARG A 12 15.92 -1.63 -10.79
C ARG A 12 14.73 -1.36 -11.73
N LYS A 13 14.92 -1.45 -13.04
CA LYS A 13 13.84 -1.26 -14.02
C LYS A 13 12.74 -2.30 -13.83
N LEU A 14 13.11 -3.58 -13.72
CA LEU A 14 12.17 -4.68 -13.49
C LEU A 14 11.41 -4.48 -12.17
N LEU A 15 12.11 -4.16 -11.08
CA LEU A 15 11.48 -3.92 -9.78
C LEU A 15 10.42 -2.80 -9.85
N ILE A 16 10.77 -1.66 -10.46
CA ILE A 16 9.85 -0.54 -10.61
C ILE A 16 8.66 -0.94 -11.46
N GLN A 17 8.88 -1.61 -12.59
CA GLN A 17 7.79 -2.06 -13.47
C GLN A 17 6.84 -3.03 -12.74
N THR A 18 7.36 -4.07 -12.09
CA THR A 18 6.55 -5.03 -11.34
C THR A 18 5.81 -4.37 -10.18
N TRP A 19 6.44 -3.41 -9.49
CA TRP A 19 5.79 -2.65 -8.43
C TRP A 19 4.63 -1.79 -8.95
N GLN A 20 4.82 -1.13 -10.10
CA GLN A 20 3.76 -0.33 -10.72
C GLN A 20 2.59 -1.22 -11.16
N SER A 21 2.86 -2.39 -11.76
CA SER A 21 1.83 -3.36 -12.11
C SER A 21 1.07 -3.85 -10.88
N LYS A 22 1.78 -4.19 -9.79
CA LYS A 22 1.16 -4.64 -8.55
C LYS A 22 0.19 -3.62 -7.96
N LYS A 23 0.51 -2.32 -8.03
CA LYS A 23 -0.41 -1.27 -7.56
C LYS A 23 -1.74 -1.23 -8.32
N GLN A 24 -1.79 -1.73 -9.55
CA GLN A 24 -3.01 -1.77 -10.36
C GLN A 24 -3.86 -3.03 -10.10
N GLU A 25 -3.31 -4.05 -9.44
CA GLU A 25 -4.06 -5.24 -9.04
C GLU A 25 -5.19 -4.84 -8.09
N LYS A 26 -6.35 -5.50 -8.28
CA LYS A 26 -7.56 -5.26 -7.49
C LYS A 26 -7.69 -6.31 -6.40
N ILE A 27 -8.11 -5.89 -5.21
CA ILE A 27 -8.38 -6.74 -4.06
C ILE A 27 -9.66 -6.28 -3.36
N ILE A 28 -10.27 -7.15 -2.55
CA ILE A 28 -11.34 -6.74 -1.63
C ILE A 28 -10.69 -6.20 -0.35
N HIS A 29 -10.97 -4.94 0.01
CA HIS A 29 -10.49 -4.39 1.28
C HIS A 29 -11.25 -5.03 2.45
N PRO A 30 -10.59 -5.71 3.41
CA PRO A 30 -11.26 -6.56 4.38
C PRO A 30 -12.22 -5.80 5.31
N PHE A 31 -11.93 -4.54 5.61
CA PHE A 31 -12.79 -3.70 6.44
C PHE A 31 -13.92 -2.98 5.66
N LEU A 32 -13.66 -2.54 4.43
CA LEU A 32 -14.65 -1.79 3.64
C LEU A 32 -15.58 -2.74 2.88
N ASN A 33 -15.12 -3.97 2.65
CA ASN A 33 -15.77 -4.97 1.81
C ASN A 33 -16.02 -4.47 0.37
N GLU A 34 -15.10 -3.64 -0.14
CA GLU A 34 -15.14 -3.03 -1.47
C GLU A 34 -13.94 -3.46 -2.30
N GLU A 35 -14.12 -3.56 -3.61
CA GLU A 35 -13.03 -3.77 -4.56
C GLU A 35 -12.21 -2.49 -4.73
N VAL A 36 -10.91 -2.55 -4.42
CA VAL A 36 -9.98 -1.42 -4.52
C VAL A 36 -8.68 -1.85 -5.19
N THR A 37 -7.95 -0.91 -5.79
CA THR A 37 -6.59 -1.19 -6.28
C THR A 37 -5.59 -1.17 -5.12
N ILE A 38 -4.57 -2.03 -5.17
CA ILE A 38 -3.50 -2.09 -4.15
C ILE A 38 -2.85 -0.71 -3.96
N GLY A 39 -2.70 0.07 -5.03
CA GLY A 39 -2.15 1.41 -5.00
C GLY A 39 -2.94 2.41 -4.14
N LEU A 40 -4.22 2.16 -3.87
CA LEU A 40 -5.07 3.00 -3.02
C LEU A 40 -4.97 2.67 -1.53
N LEU A 41 -4.38 1.54 -1.15
CA LEU A 41 -4.32 1.11 0.25
C LEU A 41 -3.72 2.16 1.20
N PRO A 42 -2.59 2.85 0.87
CA PRO A 42 -2.05 3.87 1.76
C PRO A 42 -3.03 5.04 1.98
N TYR A 43 -3.74 5.45 0.93
CA TYR A 43 -4.75 6.52 1.02
C TYR A 43 -5.94 6.08 1.88
N ILE A 44 -6.45 4.86 1.67
CA ILE A 44 -7.56 4.30 2.45
C ILE A 44 -7.18 4.21 3.93
N GLN A 45 -5.97 3.70 4.23
CA GLN A 45 -5.49 3.57 5.61
C GLN A 45 -5.29 4.94 6.27
N ALA A 46 -4.78 5.94 5.55
CA ALA A 46 -4.70 7.32 6.05
C ALA A 46 -6.09 7.92 6.35
N MET A 47 -7.08 7.68 5.49
CA MET A 47 -8.46 8.11 5.71
C MET A 47 -9.09 7.44 6.95
N LEU A 48 -8.93 6.12 7.09
CA LEU A 48 -9.43 5.37 8.25
C LEU A 48 -8.79 5.84 9.55
N LEU A 49 -7.47 6.09 9.54
CA LEU A 49 -6.75 6.65 10.67
C LEU A 49 -7.26 8.05 11.03
N ALA A 50 -7.45 8.92 10.04
CA ALA A 50 -7.97 10.26 10.28
C ALA A 50 -9.38 10.24 10.88
N ARG A 51 -10.25 9.31 10.45
CA ARG A 51 -11.58 9.11 11.06
C ARG A 51 -11.46 8.67 12.52
N HIS A 52 -10.54 7.76 12.82
CA HIS A 52 -10.31 7.33 14.20
C HIS A 52 -9.83 8.48 15.10
N LEU A 53 -8.86 9.27 14.63
CA LEU A 53 -8.33 10.42 15.38
C LEU A 53 -9.39 11.51 15.66
N ARG A 54 -10.40 11.64 14.80
CA ARG A 54 -11.53 12.57 15.01
C ARG A 54 -12.64 12.00 15.89
N GLY A 55 -12.59 10.72 16.24
CA GLY A 55 -13.67 10.02 16.94
C GLY A 55 -14.82 9.58 16.03
N ASP A 56 -14.72 9.77 14.71
CA ASP A 56 -15.69 9.29 13.70
C ASP A 56 -15.66 7.76 13.56
N LEU A 57 -14.62 7.11 14.10
CA LEU A 57 -14.41 5.68 14.06
C LEU A 57 -13.83 5.22 15.41
N ILE A 58 -14.52 4.28 16.08
CA ILE A 58 -14.17 3.84 17.44
C ILE A 58 -12.77 3.24 17.48
N GLU A 59 -12.44 2.39 16.49
CA GLU A 59 -11.15 1.71 16.39
C GLU A 59 -10.58 1.84 14.99
N TYR A 60 -9.28 2.05 14.88
CA TYR A 60 -8.58 2.02 13.59
C TYR A 60 -8.36 0.57 13.12
N PRO A 61 -8.91 0.16 11.96
CA PRO A 61 -8.74 -1.19 11.45
C PRO A 61 -7.49 -1.29 10.56
N PRO A 62 -6.42 -1.99 10.99
CA PRO A 62 -5.22 -2.15 10.18
C PRO A 62 -5.50 -3.03 8.95
N PHE A 63 -4.90 -2.68 7.82
CA PHE A 63 -4.89 -3.56 6.66
C PHE A 63 -3.93 -4.74 6.87
N LEU A 64 -4.46 -5.96 6.87
CA LEU A 64 -3.69 -7.20 6.91
C LEU A 64 -3.92 -7.99 5.62
N MET A 65 -2.87 -8.12 4.83
CA MET A 65 -2.87 -8.98 3.65
C MET A 65 -2.67 -10.43 4.11
N ARG A 66 -3.66 -11.30 3.86
CA ARG A 66 -3.52 -12.76 4.05
C ARG A 66 -2.97 -13.41 2.80
#